data_AF-A0A926E216-F1
#
_entry.id   AF-A0A926E216-F1
#
_cell.length_a   1.000
_cell.length_b   1.000
_cell.length_c   1.000
_cell.angle_alpha   90.00
_cell.angle_beta   90.00
_cell.angle_gamma   90.00
#
_symmetry.space_group_name_H-M   'P 1'
#
loop_
_entity.id
_entity.type
_entity.pdbx_description
1 polymer ?
#
loop_
_entity_poly.entity_id
_entity_poly.type
_entity_poly.pdbx_seq_one_letter_code
_entity_poly.pdbx_strand_id
1 'polypeptide(L)'
;MEYGEKFKKAVFGGFDRQDVLKCFEEVNEEHQKTVTRFQQATEDLQKENDALKAKAEESQKELDALKSQLEELQKENEENKQAATNFEEKFNGVLENNKRLSTRTEELQREVASQKALNSKLVMKRDVLEANNKQLSAKLQEFNEKHVKEKASLEIGEIMMEAKNAADKIVARAHEKSAKLKEITKQEASQAEKQFEQTRAKLAATMDSFKVFSTEVMKDLEQLQKDLKSAKAHINEDDAKAEASKEETEVNSAPKAAEESKKGFKADFLFRK
;
A
#
# COMPACT_ATOMS: atom_id res chain seq x y z
N MET A 1 -95.67 -17.50 -120.89
CA MET A 1 -96.58 -18.47 -121.52
C MET A 1 -96.38 -18.37 -123.02
N GLU A 2 -95.57 -19.27 -123.60
CA GLU A 2 -95.16 -19.26 -125.03
C GLU A 2 -95.44 -20.62 -125.70
N TYR A 3 -96.41 -21.39 -125.20
CA TYR A 3 -96.64 -22.76 -125.72
C TYR A 3 -97.67 -22.83 -126.86
N GLY A 4 -98.40 -21.74 -127.14
CA GLY A 4 -99.44 -21.72 -128.17
C GLY A 4 -98.93 -21.79 -129.62
N GLU A 5 -97.67 -21.43 -129.86
CA GLU A 5 -97.08 -21.36 -131.21
C GLU A 5 -96.36 -22.66 -131.63
N LYS A 6 -96.18 -23.61 -130.70
CA LYS A 6 -95.40 -24.84 -130.93
C LYS A 6 -96.19 -26.00 -131.57
N PHE A 7 -97.51 -25.89 -131.68
CA PHE A 7 -98.36 -26.99 -132.15
C PHE A 7 -98.92 -26.71 -133.55
N LYS A 8 -98.66 -27.58 -134.52
CA LYS A 8 -99.30 -27.49 -135.84
C LYS A 8 -100.76 -27.97 -135.75
N LYS A 9 -101.69 -27.19 -136.33
CA LYS A 9 -103.09 -27.63 -136.47
C LYS A 9 -103.16 -28.73 -137.51
N ALA A 10 -103.64 -29.90 -137.11
CA ALA A 10 -103.92 -31.00 -138.01
C ALA A 10 -105.04 -30.62 -138.99
N VAL A 11 -105.01 -31.18 -140.20
CA VAL A 11 -105.93 -30.86 -141.32
C VAL A 11 -107.41 -31.10 -140.96
N PHE A 12 -107.67 -31.95 -139.96
CA PHE A 12 -108.98 -32.13 -139.36
C PHE A 12 -108.90 -31.78 -137.86
N GLY A 13 -109.55 -30.67 -137.49
CA GLY A 13 -109.75 -30.13 -136.14
C GLY A 13 -108.97 -30.80 -135.00
N GLY A 14 -107.80 -30.24 -134.67
CA GLY A 14 -107.02 -30.65 -133.51
C GLY A 14 -105.54 -30.25 -133.62
N PHE A 15 -104.77 -30.52 -132.57
CA PHE A 15 -103.31 -30.43 -132.58
C PHE A 15 -102.69 -31.76 -133.02
N ASP A 16 -101.55 -31.73 -133.71
CA ASP A 16 -100.84 -32.96 -134.09
C ASP A 16 -100.32 -33.72 -132.85
N ARG A 17 -100.54 -35.05 -132.82
CA ARG A 17 -100.21 -35.91 -131.67
C ARG A 17 -98.71 -35.97 -131.42
N GLN A 18 -97.89 -35.95 -132.47
CA GLN A 18 -96.42 -36.01 -132.34
C GLN A 18 -95.88 -34.69 -131.77
N ASP A 19 -96.39 -33.54 -132.23
CA ASP A 19 -96.04 -32.23 -131.67
C ASP A 19 -96.40 -32.12 -130.17
N VAL A 20 -97.56 -32.67 -129.77
CA VAL A 20 -97.99 -32.72 -128.36
C VAL A 20 -97.06 -33.58 -127.51
N LEU A 21 -96.72 -34.80 -127.95
CA LEU A 21 -95.80 -35.69 -127.22
C LEU A 21 -94.41 -35.07 -127.09
N LYS A 22 -93.89 -34.48 -128.16
CA LYS A 22 -92.59 -33.80 -128.14
C LYS A 22 -92.56 -32.61 -127.16
N CYS A 23 -93.63 -31.83 -127.09
CA CYS A 23 -93.74 -30.75 -126.10
C CYS A 23 -93.76 -31.29 -124.66
N PHE A 24 -94.42 -32.44 -124.40
CA PHE A 24 -94.38 -33.07 -123.08
C PHE A 24 -92.99 -33.59 -122.73
N GLU A 25 -92.26 -34.18 -123.68
CA GLU A 25 -90.88 -34.62 -123.49
C GLU A 25 -89.96 -33.44 -123.19
N GLU A 26 -90.04 -32.35 -123.96
CA GLU A 26 -89.29 -31.10 -123.71
C GLU A 26 -89.57 -30.53 -122.32
N VAL A 27 -90.85 -30.44 -121.92
CA VAL A 27 -91.24 -29.93 -120.60
C VAL A 27 -90.78 -30.86 -119.48
N ASN A 28 -90.84 -32.18 -119.67
CA ASN A 28 -90.38 -33.16 -118.69
C ASN A 28 -88.85 -33.11 -118.53
N GLU A 29 -88.09 -32.96 -119.61
CA GLU A 29 -86.65 -32.74 -119.57
C GLU A 29 -86.27 -31.42 -118.89
N GLU A 30 -86.94 -30.32 -119.21
CA GLU A 30 -86.73 -29.02 -118.57
C GLU A 30 -87.09 -29.07 -117.07
N HIS A 31 -88.18 -29.75 -116.72
CA HIS A 31 -88.55 -29.98 -115.33
C HIS A 31 -87.49 -30.81 -114.60
N GLN A 32 -87.00 -31.89 -115.21
CA GLN A 32 -85.98 -32.73 -114.60
C GLN A 32 -84.65 -31.99 -114.41
N LYS A 33 -84.23 -31.18 -115.41
CA LYS A 33 -83.07 -30.28 -115.29
C LYS A 33 -83.24 -29.27 -114.15
N THR A 34 -84.44 -28.72 -114.00
CA THR A 34 -84.77 -27.77 -112.93
C THR A 34 -84.74 -28.43 -111.55
N VAL A 35 -85.31 -29.63 -111.42
CA VAL A 35 -85.27 -30.43 -110.19
C VAL A 35 -83.82 -30.78 -109.82
N THR A 36 -83.01 -31.24 -110.76
CA THR A 36 -81.60 -31.55 -110.48
C THR A 36 -80.80 -30.31 -110.06
N ARG A 37 -81.09 -29.14 -110.67
CA ARG A 37 -80.44 -27.88 -110.29
C ARG A 37 -80.83 -27.46 -108.89
N PHE A 38 -82.10 -27.57 -108.53
CA PHE A 38 -82.54 -27.25 -107.17
C PHE A 38 -82.01 -28.24 -106.14
N GLN A 39 -81.95 -29.53 -106.45
CA GLN A 39 -81.33 -30.54 -105.59
C GLN A 39 -79.85 -30.23 -105.32
N GLN A 40 -79.07 -29.93 -106.36
CA GLN A 40 -77.68 -29.50 -106.21
C GLN A 40 -77.56 -28.22 -105.37
N ALA A 41 -78.39 -27.21 -105.63
CA ALA A 41 -78.37 -25.98 -104.85
C ALA A 41 -78.72 -26.22 -103.36
N THR A 42 -79.66 -27.12 -103.06
CA THR A 42 -79.99 -27.48 -101.67
C THR A 42 -78.86 -28.25 -100.99
N GLU A 43 -78.18 -29.14 -101.71
CA GLU A 43 -77.02 -29.87 -101.17
C GLU A 43 -75.84 -28.94 -100.89
N ASP A 44 -75.56 -27.99 -101.78
CA ASP A 44 -74.48 -27.03 -101.61
C ASP A 44 -74.77 -26.05 -100.46
N LEU A 45 -76.01 -25.55 -100.37
CA LEU A 45 -76.44 -24.72 -99.22
C LEU A 45 -76.38 -25.49 -97.90
N GLN A 46 -76.71 -26.79 -97.91
CA GLN A 46 -76.62 -27.62 -96.71
C GLN A 46 -75.16 -27.78 -96.26
N LYS A 47 -74.23 -28.05 -97.20
CA LYS A 47 -72.79 -28.11 -96.90
C LYS A 47 -72.26 -26.79 -96.35
N GLU A 48 -72.67 -25.66 -96.94
CA GLU A 48 -72.27 -24.34 -96.45
C GLU A 48 -72.83 -24.07 -95.04
N ASN A 49 -74.09 -24.43 -94.78
CA ASN A 49 -74.70 -24.29 -93.46
C ASN A 49 -73.96 -25.12 -92.40
N ASP A 50 -73.61 -26.35 -92.72
CA ASP A 50 -72.87 -27.24 -91.82
C ASP A 50 -71.43 -26.75 -91.58
N ALA A 51 -70.76 -26.22 -92.60
CA ALA A 51 -69.45 -25.59 -92.47
C ALA A 51 -69.49 -24.33 -91.60
N LEU A 52 -70.50 -23.47 -91.79
CA LEU A 52 -70.70 -22.27 -90.97
C LEU A 52 -71.02 -22.62 -89.51
N LYS A 53 -71.83 -23.65 -89.27
CA LYS A 53 -72.10 -24.16 -87.92
C LYS A 53 -70.82 -24.66 -87.25
N ALA A 54 -70.02 -25.47 -87.95
CA ALA A 54 -68.75 -25.97 -87.41
C ALA A 54 -67.82 -24.81 -87.04
N LYS A 55 -67.72 -23.78 -87.90
CA LYS A 55 -66.93 -22.58 -87.62
C LYS A 55 -67.47 -21.77 -86.44
N ALA A 56 -68.78 -21.64 -86.31
CA ALA A 56 -69.41 -20.94 -85.19
C ALA A 56 -69.14 -21.68 -83.86
N GLU A 57 -69.20 -23.01 -83.85
CA GLU A 57 -68.85 -23.83 -82.69
C GLU A 57 -67.37 -23.72 -82.32
N GLU A 58 -66.48 -23.69 -83.31
CA GLU A 58 -65.04 -23.50 -83.09
C GLU A 58 -64.73 -22.12 -82.50
N SER A 59 -65.25 -21.04 -83.09
CA SER A 59 -65.09 -19.69 -82.55
C SER A 59 -65.70 -19.54 -81.16
N GLN A 60 -66.80 -20.22 -80.86
CA GLN A 60 -67.38 -20.23 -79.51
C GLN A 60 -66.45 -20.89 -78.50
N LYS A 61 -65.83 -22.03 -78.85
CA LYS A 61 -64.83 -22.70 -78.00
C LYS A 61 -63.61 -21.81 -77.76
N GLU A 62 -63.12 -21.11 -78.79
CA GLU A 62 -62.02 -20.16 -78.65
C GLU A 62 -62.38 -19.00 -77.73
N LEU A 63 -63.59 -18.45 -77.85
CA LEU A 63 -64.07 -17.38 -76.96
C LEU A 63 -64.14 -17.83 -75.50
N ASP A 64 -64.61 -19.05 -75.25
CA ASP A 64 -64.71 -19.58 -73.88
C ASP A 64 -63.32 -19.88 -73.30
N ALA A 65 -62.38 -20.37 -74.11
CA ALA A 65 -60.98 -20.54 -73.71
C ALA A 65 -60.31 -19.19 -73.38
N LEU A 66 -60.52 -18.16 -74.21
CA LEU A 66 -59.99 -16.82 -73.97
C LEU A 66 -60.58 -16.17 -72.71
N LYS A 67 -61.88 -16.37 -72.43
CA LYS A 67 -62.48 -15.91 -71.19
C LYS A 67 -61.85 -16.56 -69.97
N SER A 68 -61.64 -17.88 -70.00
CA SER A 68 -60.97 -18.60 -68.91
C SER A 68 -59.56 -18.06 -68.67
N GLN A 69 -58.78 -17.83 -69.73
CA GLN A 69 -57.44 -17.24 -69.61
C GLN A 69 -57.47 -15.81 -69.04
N LEU A 70 -58.47 -15.01 -69.44
CA LEU A 70 -58.63 -13.65 -68.94
C LEU A 70 -58.95 -13.63 -67.45
N GLU A 71 -59.82 -14.53 -66.98
CA GLU A 71 -60.13 -14.69 -65.55
C GLU A 71 -58.89 -15.13 -64.75
N GLU A 72 -58.10 -16.08 -65.27
CA GLU A 72 -56.85 -16.51 -64.64
C GLU A 72 -55.84 -15.36 -64.55
N LEU A 73 -55.63 -14.61 -65.63
CA LEU A 73 -54.72 -13.45 -65.65
C LEU A 73 -55.19 -12.32 -64.73
N GLN A 74 -56.51 -12.11 -64.63
CA GLN A 74 -57.07 -11.14 -63.68
C GLN A 74 -56.77 -11.55 -62.24
N LYS A 75 -56.96 -12.82 -61.90
CA LYS A 75 -56.63 -13.36 -60.59
C LYS A 75 -55.14 -13.24 -60.26
N GLU A 76 -54.27 -13.60 -61.20
CA GLU A 76 -52.81 -13.48 -61.02
C GLU A 76 -52.39 -12.00 -60.83
N ASN A 77 -53.01 -11.08 -61.57
CA ASN A 77 -52.74 -9.65 -61.41
C ASN A 77 -53.20 -9.12 -60.04
N GLU A 78 -54.34 -9.59 -59.52
CA GLU A 78 -54.80 -9.24 -58.17
C GLU A 78 -53.86 -9.80 -57.10
N GLU A 79 -53.44 -11.07 -57.22
CA GLU A 79 -52.46 -11.69 -56.31
C GLU A 79 -51.13 -10.93 -56.32
N ASN A 80 -50.63 -10.56 -57.50
CA ASN A 80 -49.40 -9.77 -57.64
C ASN A 80 -49.53 -8.37 -57.04
N LYS A 81 -50.68 -7.71 -57.19
CA LYS A 81 -50.94 -6.40 -56.54
C LYS A 81 -50.92 -6.53 -55.02
N GLN A 82 -51.57 -7.56 -54.47
CA GLN A 82 -51.57 -7.81 -53.02
C GLN A 82 -50.16 -8.14 -52.52
N ALA A 83 -49.38 -8.92 -53.28
CA ALA A 83 -47.99 -9.21 -52.95
C ALA A 83 -47.15 -7.92 -52.94
N ALA A 84 -47.31 -7.06 -53.95
CA ALA A 84 -46.60 -5.78 -54.04
C ALA A 84 -46.90 -4.86 -52.85
N THR A 85 -48.18 -4.72 -52.46
CA THR A 85 -48.56 -3.90 -51.28
C THR A 85 -47.98 -4.48 -49.99
N ASN A 86 -48.02 -5.81 -49.83
CA ASN A 86 -47.43 -6.48 -48.66
C ASN A 86 -45.91 -6.28 -48.59
N PHE A 87 -45.21 -6.30 -49.72
CA PHE A 87 -43.78 -6.02 -49.76
C PHE A 87 -43.47 -4.56 -49.46
N GLU A 88 -44.26 -3.62 -49.97
CA GLU A 88 -44.12 -2.20 -49.69
C GLU A 88 -44.31 -1.90 -48.18
N GLU A 89 -45.33 -2.47 -47.54
CA GLU A 89 -45.53 -2.34 -46.10
C GLU A 89 -44.36 -2.90 -45.29
N LYS A 90 -43.87 -4.10 -45.64
CA LYS A 90 -42.70 -4.70 -45.00
C LYS A 90 -41.45 -3.84 -45.19
N PHE A 91 -41.24 -3.33 -46.40
CA PHE A 91 -40.12 -2.47 -46.72
C PHE A 91 -40.16 -1.17 -45.91
N ASN A 92 -41.33 -0.51 -45.83
CA ASN A 92 -41.53 0.67 -45.00
C ASN A 92 -41.30 0.37 -43.52
N GLY A 93 -41.74 -0.81 -43.02
CA GLY A 93 -41.44 -1.26 -41.67
C GLY A 93 -39.94 -1.44 -41.40
N VAL A 94 -39.19 -1.99 -42.37
CA VAL A 94 -37.73 -2.11 -42.29
C VAL A 94 -37.05 -0.74 -42.30
N LEU A 95 -37.50 0.19 -43.15
CA LEU A 95 -36.98 1.57 -43.19
C LEU A 95 -37.18 2.30 -41.85
N GLU A 96 -38.36 2.21 -41.24
CA GLU A 96 -38.63 2.82 -39.94
C GLU A 96 -37.79 2.20 -38.83
N ASN A 97 -37.63 0.87 -38.83
CA ASN A 97 -36.74 0.19 -37.89
C ASN A 97 -35.27 0.62 -38.08
N ASN A 98 -34.81 0.78 -39.32
CA ASN A 98 -33.46 1.25 -39.60
C ASN A 98 -33.25 2.68 -39.07
N LYS A 99 -34.20 3.60 -39.29
CA LYS A 99 -34.17 4.95 -38.72
C LYS A 99 -34.09 4.91 -37.19
N ARG A 100 -34.92 4.10 -36.52
CA ARG A 100 -34.89 3.94 -35.04
C ARG A 100 -33.54 3.43 -34.56
N LEU A 101 -32.97 2.43 -35.23
CA LEU A 101 -31.66 1.88 -34.89
C LEU A 101 -30.54 2.90 -35.11
N SER A 102 -30.61 3.71 -36.17
CA SER A 102 -29.67 4.81 -36.42
C SER A 102 -29.71 5.83 -35.29
N THR A 103 -30.90 6.33 -34.92
CA THR A 103 -31.06 7.26 -33.79
C THR A 103 -30.51 6.66 -32.49
N ARG A 104 -30.80 5.39 -32.22
CA ARG A 104 -30.30 4.71 -31.02
C ARG A 104 -28.77 4.59 -31.01
N THR A 105 -28.17 4.36 -32.17
CA THR A 105 -26.71 4.29 -32.33
C THR A 105 -26.07 5.65 -32.02
N GLU A 106 -26.65 6.75 -32.52
CA GLU A 106 -26.19 8.10 -32.20
C GLU A 106 -26.31 8.43 -30.71
N GLU A 107 -27.44 8.08 -30.08
CA GLU A 107 -27.63 8.26 -28.63
C GLU A 107 -26.57 7.51 -27.81
N LEU A 108 -26.33 6.24 -28.13
CA LEU A 108 -25.31 5.44 -27.46
C LEU A 108 -23.91 6.01 -27.68
N GLN A 109 -23.62 6.53 -28.87
CA GLN A 109 -22.33 7.19 -29.15
C GLN A 109 -22.15 8.46 -28.30
N ARG A 110 -23.19 9.27 -28.13
CA ARG A 110 -23.16 10.44 -27.24
C ARG A 110 -22.97 10.03 -25.77
N GLU A 111 -23.65 8.99 -25.33
CA GLU A 111 -23.52 8.46 -23.96
C GLU A 111 -22.11 7.94 -23.68
N VAL A 112 -21.53 7.16 -24.61
CA VAL A 112 -20.14 6.68 -24.49
C VAL A 112 -19.15 7.85 -24.42
N ALA A 113 -19.33 8.90 -25.23
CA ALA A 113 -18.49 10.08 -25.18
C ALA A 113 -18.60 10.81 -23.83
N SER A 114 -19.83 10.96 -23.31
CA SER A 114 -20.10 11.55 -22.00
C SER A 114 -19.44 10.75 -20.86
N GLN A 115 -19.63 9.44 -20.84
CA GLN A 115 -19.02 8.55 -19.85
C GLN A 115 -17.49 8.57 -19.92
N LYS A 116 -16.91 8.60 -21.12
CA LYS A 116 -15.46 8.73 -21.30
C LYS A 116 -14.94 10.05 -20.71
N ALA A 117 -15.65 11.15 -20.92
CA ALA A 117 -15.30 12.45 -20.33
C ALA A 117 -15.43 12.43 -18.79
N LEU A 118 -16.49 11.82 -18.24
CA LEU A 118 -16.67 11.66 -16.81
C LEU A 118 -15.57 10.79 -16.19
N ASN A 119 -15.24 9.65 -16.81
CA ASN A 119 -14.16 8.78 -16.36
C ASN A 119 -12.82 9.49 -16.37
N SER A 120 -12.53 10.29 -17.40
CA SER A 120 -11.32 11.13 -17.41
C SER A 120 -11.27 12.10 -16.22
N LYS A 121 -12.39 12.73 -15.86
CA LYS A 121 -12.48 13.61 -14.70
C LYS A 121 -12.28 12.85 -13.38
N LEU A 122 -12.84 11.65 -13.26
CA LEU A 122 -12.68 10.80 -12.07
C LEU A 122 -11.24 10.34 -11.89
N VAL A 123 -10.56 9.94 -12.98
CA VAL A 123 -9.14 9.58 -12.96
C VAL A 123 -8.29 10.76 -12.49
N MET A 124 -8.50 11.96 -13.06
CA MET A 124 -7.79 13.17 -12.60
C MET A 124 -8.03 13.46 -11.11
N LYS A 125 -9.28 13.36 -10.65
CA LYS A 125 -9.60 13.53 -9.21
C LYS A 125 -8.92 12.50 -8.33
N ARG A 126 -8.90 11.23 -8.76
CA ARG A 126 -8.20 10.15 -8.06
C ARG A 126 -6.72 10.48 -7.92
N ASP A 127 -6.07 10.90 -9.00
CA ASP A 127 -4.63 11.18 -9.02
C ASP A 127 -4.29 12.37 -8.10
N VAL A 128 -5.12 13.42 -8.08
CA VAL A 128 -4.98 14.55 -7.15
C VAL A 128 -5.15 14.10 -5.69
N LEU A 129 -6.17 13.27 -5.40
CA LEU A 129 -6.37 12.75 -4.05
C LEU A 129 -5.23 11.85 -3.61
N GLU A 130 -4.69 11.01 -4.50
CA GLU A 130 -3.53 10.17 -4.22
C GLU A 130 -2.28 11.00 -3.92
N ALA A 131 -2.02 12.05 -4.70
CA ALA A 131 -0.92 12.98 -4.46
C ALA A 131 -1.07 13.69 -3.10
N ASN A 132 -2.26 14.19 -2.78
CA ASN A 132 -2.54 14.82 -1.49
C ASN A 132 -2.35 13.85 -0.33
N ASN A 133 -2.79 12.60 -0.47
CA ASN A 133 -2.66 11.60 0.58
C ASN A 133 -1.18 11.23 0.83
N LYS A 134 -0.37 11.10 -0.23
CA LYS A 134 1.09 10.93 -0.12
C LYS A 134 1.75 12.11 0.59
N GLN A 135 1.37 13.35 0.24
CA GLN A 135 1.90 14.55 0.90
C GLN A 135 1.51 14.62 2.38
N LEU A 136 0.26 14.32 2.72
CA LEU A 136 -0.19 14.30 4.11
C LEU A 136 0.52 13.21 4.93
N SER A 137 0.72 12.03 4.34
CA SER A 137 1.45 10.94 4.98
C SER A 137 2.92 11.33 5.25
N ALA A 138 3.59 11.96 4.29
CA ALA A 138 4.94 12.47 4.47
C ALA A 138 5.03 13.55 5.56
N LYS A 139 4.09 14.51 5.56
CA LYS A 139 4.01 15.55 6.61
C LYS A 139 3.76 14.97 8.00
N LEU A 140 2.91 13.95 8.11
CA LEU A 140 2.67 13.25 9.37
C LEU A 140 3.92 12.53 9.85
N GLN A 141 4.65 11.89 8.96
CA GLN A 141 5.93 11.25 9.29
C GLN A 141 6.95 12.29 9.78
N GLU A 142 7.14 13.39 9.04
CA GLU A 142 8.04 14.48 9.46
C GLU A 142 7.66 15.08 10.81
N PHE A 143 6.36 15.29 11.05
CA PHE A 143 5.87 15.81 12.31
C PHE A 143 6.16 14.85 13.47
N ASN A 144 5.90 13.55 13.28
CA ASN A 144 6.21 12.53 14.28
C ASN A 144 7.70 12.43 14.56
N GLU A 145 8.55 12.47 13.53
CA GLU A 145 10.01 12.46 13.70
C GLU A 145 10.51 13.69 14.47
N LYS A 146 9.97 14.88 14.17
CA LYS A 146 10.27 16.11 14.91
C LYS A 146 9.83 15.99 16.37
N HIS A 147 8.61 15.53 16.61
CA HIS A 147 8.08 15.35 17.96
C HIS A 147 8.92 14.35 18.78
N VAL A 148 9.36 13.25 18.19
CA VAL A 148 10.26 12.28 18.85
C VAL A 148 11.61 12.92 19.18
N LYS A 149 12.20 13.68 18.25
CA LYS A 149 13.47 14.39 18.48
C LYS A 149 13.34 15.45 19.58
N GLU A 150 12.26 16.22 19.57
CA GLU A 150 11.97 17.24 20.58
C GLU A 150 11.79 16.61 21.95
N LYS A 151 11.01 15.53 22.06
CA LYS A 151 10.86 14.75 23.30
C LYS A 151 12.21 14.23 23.81
N ALA A 152 13.01 13.62 22.95
CA ALA A 152 14.35 13.14 23.32
C ALA A 152 15.26 14.28 23.79
N SER A 153 15.19 15.45 23.16
CA SER A 153 15.98 16.63 23.57
C SER A 153 15.58 17.14 24.96
N LEU A 154 14.29 17.12 25.29
CA LEU A 154 13.78 17.47 26.61
C LEU A 154 14.25 16.47 27.67
N GLU A 155 14.12 15.16 27.41
CA GLU A 155 14.60 14.10 28.31
C GLU A 155 16.11 14.21 28.56
N ILE A 156 16.92 14.47 27.52
CA ILE A 156 18.37 14.72 27.66
C ILE A 156 18.61 15.97 28.54
N GLY A 157 17.85 17.05 28.31
CA GLY A 157 17.94 18.27 29.10
C GLY A 157 17.65 18.04 30.59
N GLU A 158 16.61 17.26 30.90
CA GLU A 158 16.27 16.85 32.27
C GLU A 158 17.40 16.04 32.92
N ILE A 159 17.91 15.02 32.23
CA ILE A 159 19.03 14.19 32.71
C ILE A 159 20.28 15.05 32.95
N MET A 160 20.60 15.97 32.04
CA MET A 160 21.75 16.87 32.19
C MET A 160 21.58 17.79 33.40
N MET A 161 20.37 18.29 33.66
CA MET A 161 20.09 19.13 34.83
C MET A 161 20.21 18.34 36.14
N GLU A 162 19.72 17.11 36.18
CA GLU A 162 19.89 16.20 37.32
C GLU A 162 21.35 15.85 37.56
N ALA A 163 22.10 15.51 36.51
CA ALA A 163 23.53 15.22 36.58
C ALA A 163 24.33 16.43 37.08
N LYS A 164 24.00 17.64 36.61
CA LYS A 164 24.61 18.88 37.10
C LYS A 164 24.31 19.10 38.59
N ASN A 165 23.04 18.97 38.99
CA ASN A 165 22.65 19.09 40.40
C ASN A 165 23.36 18.04 41.28
N ALA A 166 23.57 16.81 40.78
CA ALA A 166 24.32 15.78 41.47
C ALA A 166 25.82 16.13 41.56
N ALA A 167 26.42 16.63 40.48
CA ALA A 167 27.80 17.09 40.46
C ALA A 167 28.03 18.25 41.44
N ASP A 168 27.14 19.25 41.45
CA ASP A 168 27.19 20.39 42.37
C ASP A 168 27.09 19.92 43.83
N LYS A 169 26.24 18.92 44.13
CA LYS A 169 26.17 18.29 45.46
C LYS A 169 27.47 17.56 45.84
N ILE A 170 28.11 16.87 44.89
CA ILE A 170 29.40 16.19 45.14
C ILE A 170 30.48 17.23 45.43
N VAL A 171 30.55 18.30 44.63
CA VAL A 171 31.50 19.42 44.82
C VAL A 171 31.27 20.08 46.17
N ALA A 172 30.03 20.39 46.54
CA ALA A 172 29.69 20.95 47.84
C ALA A 172 30.12 20.03 49.00
N ARG A 173 29.84 18.72 48.92
CA ARG A 173 30.28 17.73 49.92
C ARG A 173 31.81 17.62 49.99
N ALA A 174 32.50 17.68 48.86
CA ALA A 174 33.95 17.65 48.81
C ALA A 174 34.57 18.89 49.46
N HIS A 175 34.01 20.08 49.19
CA HIS A 175 34.40 21.32 49.87
C HIS A 175 34.14 21.26 51.37
N GLU A 176 32.97 20.78 51.80
CA GLU A 176 32.65 20.62 53.23
C GLU A 176 33.61 19.65 53.92
N LYS A 177 33.88 18.49 53.30
CA LYS A 177 34.83 17.50 53.81
C LYS A 177 36.26 18.07 53.88
N SER A 178 36.68 18.83 52.86
CA SER A 178 37.97 19.51 52.85
C SER A 178 38.06 20.58 53.94
N ALA A 179 37.00 21.34 54.19
CA ALA A 179 36.96 22.34 55.25
C ALA A 179 37.05 21.67 56.63
N LYS A 180 36.29 20.60 56.86
CA LYS A 180 36.38 19.78 58.09
C LYS A 180 37.79 19.22 58.29
N LEU A 181 38.40 18.67 57.24
CA LEU A 181 39.76 18.13 57.30
C LEU A 181 40.78 19.23 57.65
N LYS A 182 40.64 20.43 57.05
CA LYS A 182 41.50 21.58 57.34
C LYS A 182 41.37 22.02 58.81
N GLU A 183 40.16 22.02 59.36
CA GLU A 183 39.95 22.37 60.77
C GLU A 183 40.51 21.30 61.72
N ILE A 184 40.33 20.02 61.41
CA ILE A 184 40.96 18.91 62.15
C ILE A 184 42.49 19.07 62.11
N THR A 185 43.07 19.30 60.94
CA THR A 185 44.52 19.47 60.78
C THR A 185 45.02 20.67 61.58
N LYS A 186 44.24 21.77 61.65
CA LYS A 186 44.56 22.94 62.46
C LYS A 186 44.50 22.64 63.97
N GLN A 187 43.49 21.88 64.41
CA GLN A 187 43.37 21.43 65.79
C GLN A 187 44.55 20.52 66.17
N GLU A 188 44.88 19.54 65.34
CA GLU A 188 46.04 18.66 65.51
C GLU A 188 47.35 19.45 65.55
N ALA A 189 47.54 20.42 64.64
CA ALA A 189 48.70 21.30 64.66
C ALA A 189 48.80 22.11 65.97
N SER A 190 47.68 22.68 66.44
CA SER A 190 47.65 23.41 67.71
C SER A 190 47.90 22.52 68.93
N GLN A 191 47.47 21.25 68.87
CA GLN A 191 47.72 20.27 69.92
C GLN A 191 49.19 19.84 69.92
N ALA A 192 49.78 19.64 68.74
CA ALA A 192 51.21 19.39 68.58
C ALA A 192 52.04 20.57 69.11
N GLU A 193 51.68 21.82 68.78
CA GLU A 193 52.31 23.03 69.36
C GLU A 193 52.23 23.04 70.88
N LYS A 194 51.06 22.75 71.48
CA LYS A 194 50.94 22.63 72.95
C LYS A 194 51.85 21.55 73.52
N GLN A 195 51.95 20.39 72.86
CA GLN A 195 52.87 19.33 73.31
C GLN A 195 54.33 19.74 73.19
N PHE A 196 54.72 20.43 72.11
CA PHE A 196 56.05 21.01 71.97
C PHE A 196 56.34 22.02 73.07
N GLU A 197 55.40 22.90 73.40
CA GLU A 197 55.57 23.89 74.46
C GLU A 197 55.68 23.24 75.85
N GLN A 198 54.86 22.22 76.13
CA GLN A 198 54.99 21.42 77.35
C GLN A 198 56.35 20.71 77.44
N THR A 199 56.82 20.15 76.32
CA THR A 199 58.13 19.48 76.25
C THR A 199 59.26 20.49 76.47
N ARG A 200 59.15 21.67 75.88
CA ARG A 200 60.07 22.80 76.09
C ARG A 200 60.07 23.26 77.54
N ALA A 201 58.91 23.40 78.18
CA ALA A 201 58.79 23.78 79.57
C ALA A 201 59.38 22.72 80.52
N LYS A 202 59.14 21.43 80.26
CA LYS A 202 59.79 20.33 80.99
C LYS A 202 61.31 20.38 80.82
N LEU A 203 61.79 20.60 79.59
CA LEU A 203 63.22 20.73 79.30
C LEU A 203 63.84 21.90 80.08
N ALA A 204 63.17 23.06 80.10
CA ALA A 204 63.59 24.21 80.90
C ALA A 204 63.63 23.90 82.40
N ALA A 205 62.62 23.22 82.95
CA ALA A 205 62.61 22.80 84.35
C ALA A 205 63.74 21.80 84.68
N THR A 206 64.04 20.86 83.80
CA THR A 206 65.23 19.99 83.94
C THR A 206 66.53 20.79 83.87
N MET A 207 66.58 21.83 83.03
CA MET A 207 67.76 22.68 82.90
C MET A 207 67.97 23.54 84.16
N ASP A 208 66.90 24.04 84.76
CA ASP A 208 66.97 24.81 86.01
C ASP A 208 67.28 23.91 87.22
N SER A 209 66.71 22.71 87.31
CA SER A 209 67.13 21.72 88.32
C SER A 209 68.59 21.28 88.13
N PHE A 210 69.06 21.14 86.90
CA PHE A 210 70.48 20.91 86.61
C PHE A 210 71.36 22.09 87.05
N LYS A 211 70.92 23.35 86.85
CA LYS A 211 71.63 24.51 87.38
C LYS A 211 71.70 24.48 88.90
N VAL A 212 70.58 24.23 89.58
CA VAL A 212 70.52 24.11 91.05
C VAL A 212 71.50 23.05 91.53
N PHE A 213 71.45 21.85 90.95
CA PHE A 213 72.40 20.77 91.21
C PHE A 213 73.85 21.20 90.98
N SER A 214 74.14 21.90 89.88
CA SER A 214 75.48 22.43 89.59
C SER A 214 75.95 23.45 90.63
N THR A 215 75.06 24.33 91.12
CA THR A 215 75.39 25.25 92.22
C THR A 215 75.60 24.52 93.54
N GLU A 216 74.83 23.47 93.82
CA GLU A 216 75.01 22.61 95.00
C GLU A 216 76.40 21.95 94.96
N VAL A 217 76.77 21.35 93.82
CA VAL A 217 78.10 20.76 93.60
C VAL A 217 79.22 21.79 93.76
N MET A 218 79.03 23.01 93.25
CA MET A 218 80.01 24.11 93.42
C MET A 218 80.14 24.50 94.89
N LYS A 219 79.03 24.51 95.65
CA LYS A 219 79.01 24.82 97.09
C LYS A 219 79.69 23.72 97.91
N ASP A 220 79.46 22.46 97.57
CA ASP A 220 80.15 21.31 98.17
C ASP A 220 81.65 21.35 97.87
N LEU A 221 82.03 21.77 96.65
CA LEU A 221 83.43 22.01 96.28
C LEU A 221 84.07 23.15 97.10
N GLU A 222 83.35 24.25 97.30
CA GLU A 222 83.80 25.36 98.15
C GLU A 222 83.93 24.94 99.61
N GLN A 223 83.00 24.13 100.13
CA GLN A 223 83.03 23.59 101.47
C GLN A 223 84.22 22.62 101.66
N LEU A 224 84.46 21.73 100.69
CA LEU A 224 85.64 20.86 100.66
C LEU A 224 86.94 21.67 100.66
N GLN A 225 86.98 22.78 99.92
CA GLN A 225 88.13 23.70 99.88
C GLN A 225 88.36 24.39 101.23
N LYS A 226 87.28 24.66 101.97
CA LYS A 226 87.31 25.23 103.33
C LYS A 226 87.83 24.22 104.34
N ASP A 227 87.37 22.97 104.24
CA ASP A 227 87.80 21.85 105.08
C ASP A 227 89.27 21.48 104.83
N LEU A 228 89.74 21.61 103.58
CA LEU A 228 91.15 21.48 103.22
C LEU A 228 92.04 22.58 103.83
N LYS A 229 91.50 23.80 104.03
CA LYS A 229 92.23 24.90 104.67
C LYS A 229 92.29 24.74 106.19
N SER A 230 91.25 24.23 106.84
CA SER A 230 91.27 23.90 108.27
C SER A 230 92.14 22.68 108.59
N ALA A 231 92.17 21.66 107.72
CA ALA A 231 93.11 20.54 107.84
C ALA A 231 94.58 20.98 107.72
N LYS A 232 94.87 22.02 106.92
CA LYS A 232 96.23 22.57 106.75
C LYS A 232 96.72 23.38 107.96
N ALA A 233 95.82 23.87 108.82
CA ALA A 233 96.18 24.61 110.04
C ALA A 233 96.51 23.68 111.23
N HIS A 234 96.12 22.41 111.19
CA HIS A 234 96.36 21.43 112.25
C HIS A 234 97.66 20.60 112.10
N ILE A 235 98.46 20.84 111.06
CA ILE A 235 99.68 20.05 110.75
C ILE A 235 100.98 20.66 111.33
N ASN A 236 100.95 21.83 111.98
CA ASN A 236 102.17 22.55 112.41
C ASN A 236 102.48 22.54 113.93
N GLU A 237 101.76 21.76 114.75
CA GLU A 237 102.13 21.47 116.14
C GLU A 237 101.89 19.97 116.40
N ASP A 238 102.94 19.16 116.20
CA ASP A 238 103.39 18.10 117.14
C ASP A 238 104.20 17.01 116.41
N ASP A 239 105.52 17.12 116.62
CA ASP A 239 106.53 16.13 116.30
C ASP A 239 106.52 14.94 117.27
N ALA A 240 106.70 13.74 116.70
CA ALA A 240 107.49 12.61 117.20
C ALA A 240 107.00 11.73 118.38
N LYS A 241 106.52 10.51 118.01
CA LYS A 241 106.81 9.12 118.51
C LYS A 241 105.51 8.29 118.47
N ALA A 242 105.43 7.06 117.96
CA ALA A 242 106.41 5.99 117.90
C ALA A 242 106.12 5.00 116.73
N GLU A 243 107.18 4.42 116.17
CA GLU A 243 107.15 3.24 115.30
C GLU A 243 107.44 1.94 116.11
N ALA A 244 107.16 0.80 115.47
CA ALA A 244 107.43 -0.62 115.80
C ALA A 244 106.22 -1.38 116.42
N SER A 245 105.81 -2.60 116.02
CA SER A 245 106.35 -3.59 115.06
C SER A 245 105.32 -4.71 114.76
N LYS A 246 105.30 -5.16 113.50
CA LYS A 246 105.03 -6.47 112.86
C LYS A 246 104.38 -7.70 113.55
N GLU A 247 103.62 -8.40 112.68
CA GLU A 247 103.53 -9.86 112.39
C GLU A 247 102.44 -10.77 113.02
N GLU A 248 101.55 -11.21 112.11
CA GLU A 248 101.09 -12.57 111.80
C GLU A 248 99.90 -13.29 112.51
N THR A 249 99.00 -13.77 111.62
CA THR A 249 98.14 -14.97 111.67
C THR A 249 96.93 -15.03 112.61
N GLU A 250 95.78 -15.65 112.32
CA GLU A 250 95.07 -16.21 111.14
C GLU A 250 93.75 -16.86 111.69
N VAL A 251 92.75 -17.11 110.83
CA VAL A 251 91.65 -18.12 110.99
C VAL A 251 90.47 -17.74 111.94
N ASN A 252 89.16 -17.79 111.62
CA ASN A 252 88.42 -18.54 110.59
C ASN A 252 86.97 -18.05 110.31
N SER A 253 86.57 -18.33 109.06
CA SER A 253 85.28 -18.82 108.52
C SER A 253 83.92 -18.24 109.00
N ALA A 254 83.07 -17.57 108.19
CA ALA A 254 82.43 -17.94 106.90
C ALA A 254 81.18 -18.88 107.07
N PRO A 255 80.44 -19.28 106.00
CA PRO A 255 79.48 -18.49 105.20
C PRO A 255 78.24 -19.30 104.70
N LYS A 256 77.40 -18.73 103.81
CA LYS A 256 76.92 -19.26 102.48
C LYS A 256 75.64 -18.52 102.02
N ALA A 257 75.55 -17.93 100.81
CA ALA A 257 75.43 -18.49 99.43
C ALA A 257 73.99 -19.00 99.12
N ALA A 258 73.39 -18.90 97.92
CA ALA A 258 73.85 -18.69 96.55
C ALA A 258 72.63 -18.37 95.61
N GLU A 259 72.93 -17.92 94.38
CA GLU A 259 72.29 -18.24 93.06
C GLU A 259 70.78 -17.94 92.80
N GLU A 260 70.26 -17.78 91.57
CA GLU A 260 70.64 -17.35 90.22
C GLU A 260 69.33 -17.41 89.35
N SER A 261 69.32 -16.84 88.13
CA SER A 261 68.73 -17.40 86.88
C SER A 261 67.64 -16.63 86.07
N LYS A 262 68.13 -16.00 84.97
CA LYS A 262 67.77 -16.16 83.52
C LYS A 262 66.63 -15.37 82.79
N LYS A 263 67.10 -14.74 81.68
CA LYS A 263 66.57 -14.62 80.28
C LYS A 263 65.33 -13.72 80.02
N GLY A 264 65.20 -12.97 78.91
CA GLY A 264 65.94 -12.98 77.65
C GLY A 264 65.53 -11.86 76.65
N PHE A 265 66.16 -11.94 75.48
CA PHE A 265 66.19 -11.04 74.32
C PHE A 265 64.96 -11.18 73.39
N LYS A 266 64.54 -10.10 72.68
CA LYS A 266 64.19 -10.10 71.23
C LYS A 266 63.80 -8.71 70.68
N ALA A 267 64.43 -8.35 69.56
CA ALA A 267 63.90 -7.46 68.54
C ALA A 267 63.13 -8.28 67.49
N ASP A 268 62.11 -7.71 66.82
CA ASP A 268 61.84 -7.85 65.37
C ASP A 268 60.50 -7.20 64.94
N PHE A 269 60.62 -6.26 64.00
CA PHE A 269 59.94 -6.13 62.69
C PHE A 269 58.47 -6.58 62.44
N LEU A 270 57.77 -5.68 61.71
CA LEU A 270 56.76 -5.84 60.63
C LEU A 270 55.28 -6.17 60.91
N PHE A 271 54.45 -5.15 60.62
CA PHE A 271 53.36 -5.10 59.63
C PHE A 271 52.60 -6.39 59.24
N ARG A 272 51.29 -6.40 59.53
CA ARG A 272 50.20 -6.51 58.53
C ARG A 272 48.80 -6.34 59.17
N LYS A 273 48.03 -5.37 58.68
CA LYS A 273 46.86 -5.61 57.83
C LYS A 273 46.46 -4.32 57.12
#